data_AF-A0A965C7N8-F1
#
_entry.id   AF-A0A965C7N8-F1
#
_cell.length_a   1.000
_cell.length_b   1.000
_cell.length_c   1.000
_cell.angle_alpha   90.00
_cell.angle_beta   90.00
_cell.angle_gamma   90.00
#
_symmetry.space_group_name_H-M   'P 1'
#
loop_
_entity.id
_entity.type
_entity.pdbx_description
1 polymer ?
#
loop_
_entity_poly.entity_id
_entity_poly.type
_entity_poly.pdbx_seq_one_letter_code
_entity_poly.pdbx_strand_id
1 'polypeptide(L)' 'MIFKKTIKSTFIAALTFSALSVNAADVSLLNASYDPTRELYQDYNEAFAKYWKAKTGDNVKVQASHGGSGKQAR' A
#
# COMPACT_ATOMS: atom_id res chain seq x y z
N MET A 1 -46.21 14.48 -42.31
CA MET A 1 -44.76 14.74 -42.32
C MET A 1 -44.53 15.76 -41.20
N ILE A 2 -43.95 15.50 -40.02
CA ILE A 2 -42.70 14.82 -39.67
C ILE A 2 -42.77 14.23 -38.24
N PHE A 3 -42.53 12.92 -38.19
CA PHE A 3 -41.84 12.08 -37.20
C PHE A 3 -41.71 12.42 -35.70
N LYS A 4 -42.24 11.46 -34.91
CA LYS A 4 -41.85 11.00 -33.57
C LYS A 4 -40.33 10.90 -33.36
N LYS A 5 -39.84 11.27 -32.16
CA LYS A 5 -39.24 10.34 -31.16
C LYS A 5 -38.63 11.13 -29.99
N THR A 6 -39.24 10.99 -28.83
CA THR A 6 -38.67 11.30 -27.51
C THR A 6 -37.48 10.39 -27.24
N ILE A 7 -36.26 10.93 -27.16
CA ILE A 7 -35.07 10.19 -26.74
C ILE A 7 -34.85 10.47 -25.25
N LYS A 8 -35.46 9.65 -24.39
CA LYS A 8 -35.00 9.49 -23.01
C LYS A 8 -33.82 8.52 -23.05
N SER A 9 -32.60 9.05 -23.17
CA SER A 9 -31.38 8.24 -23.02
C SER A 9 -31.01 8.19 -21.54
N THR A 10 -31.71 7.34 -20.78
CA THR A 10 -31.25 6.89 -19.46
C THR A 10 -30.13 5.89 -19.67
N PHE A 11 -28.88 6.35 -19.67
CA PHE A 11 -27.72 5.48 -19.58
C PHE A 11 -27.46 5.19 -18.09
N ILE A 12 -28.18 4.21 -17.53
CA ILE A 12 -27.90 3.72 -16.18
C ILE A 12 -26.76 2.70 -16.30
N ALA A 13 -25.51 3.20 -16.25
CA ALA A 13 -24.37 2.35 -15.96
C ALA A 13 -24.37 2.07 -14.45
N ALA A 14 -25.08 1.02 -14.05
CA ALA A 14 -25.01 0.52 -12.67
C ALA A 14 -23.64 -0.15 -12.46
N LEU A 15 -22.63 0.66 -12.12
CA LEU A 15 -21.43 0.14 -11.47
C LEU A 15 -21.85 -0.34 -10.08
N THR A 16 -22.21 -1.61 -9.96
CA THR A 16 -22.27 -2.28 -8.66
C THR A 16 -20.83 -2.41 -8.17
N PHE A 17 -20.31 -1.35 -7.56
CA PHE A 17 -19.06 -1.38 -6.83
C PHE A 17 -19.33 -2.13 -5.53
N SER A 18 -19.24 -3.46 -5.61
CA SER A 18 -19.24 -4.32 -4.43
C SER A 18 -18.15 -3.80 -3.51
N ALA A 19 -18.53 -3.21 -2.38
CA ALA A 19 -17.61 -2.69 -1.39
C ALA A 19 -16.79 -3.87 -0.84
N LEU A 20 -15.65 -4.14 -1.46
CA LEU A 20 -14.63 -4.99 -0.88
C LEU A 20 -14.16 -4.25 0.37
N SER A 21 -14.55 -4.77 1.53
CA SER A 21 -14.10 -4.28 2.83
C SER A 21 -12.58 -4.44 2.91
N VAL A 22 -11.85 -3.40 2.50
CA VAL A 22 -10.41 -3.28 2.73
C VAL A 22 -10.24 -2.99 4.22
N ASN A 23 -10.03 -4.05 4.98
CA ASN A 23 -9.60 -3.93 6.38
C ASN A 23 -8.10 -3.66 6.37
N ALA A 24 -7.72 -2.44 6.73
CA ALA A 24 -6.32 -2.11 6.95
C ALA A 24 -5.83 -2.84 8.21
N ALA A 25 -4.78 -3.64 8.05
CA ALA A 25 -4.09 -4.32 9.14
C ALA A 25 -2.83 -3.55 9.56
N ASP A 26 -2.43 -3.72 10.82
CA ASP A 26 -1.11 -3.30 11.30
C ASP A 26 -0.16 -4.51 11.27
N VAL A 27 0.88 -4.44 10.43
CA VAL A 27 1.82 -5.53 10.18
C VAL A 27 3.21 -5.13 10.63
N SER A 28 3.84 -5.97 11.47
CA SER A 28 5.25 -5.80 11.87
C SER A 28 6.12 -6.83 11.18
N LEU A 29 7.11 -6.36 10.42
CA LEU A 29 8.08 -7.20 9.71
C LEU A 29 9.47 -7.06 10.35
N LEU A 30 10.20 -8.16 10.42
CA LEU A 30 11.61 -8.17 10.82
C LEU A 30 12.49 -8.34 9.58
N ASN A 31 13.30 -7.34 9.27
CA ASN A 31 14.37 -7.43 8.30
C ASN A 31 15.58 -8.12 8.95
N ALA A 32 15.78 -9.39 8.60
CA ALA A 32 16.85 -10.24 9.12
C ALA A 32 18.20 -10.10 8.38
N SER A 33 18.33 -9.14 7.46
CA SER A 33 19.52 -9.02 6.60
C SER A 33 20.76 -8.62 7.39
N TYR A 34 21.79 -9.48 7.37
CA TYR A 34 23.11 -9.26 8.00
C TYR A 34 24.04 -8.40 7.13
N ASP A 35 23.48 -7.57 6.25
CA ASP A 35 24.26 -6.68 5.38
C ASP A 35 24.58 -5.37 6.15
N PRO A 36 25.86 -5.01 6.31
CA PRO A 36 26.28 -3.79 6.97
C PRO A 36 25.90 -2.50 6.23
N THR A 37 25.35 -2.55 5.00
CA THR A 37 24.81 -1.35 4.33
C THR A 37 23.49 -0.90 4.96
N ARG A 38 23.63 -0.33 6.17
CA ARG A 38 22.54 0.17 7.02
C ARG A 38 21.71 1.25 6.33
N GLU A 39 22.32 1.97 5.39
CA GLU A 39 21.74 3.10 4.66
C GLU A 39 20.74 2.62 3.60
N LEU A 40 21.07 1.60 2.81
CA LEU A 40 20.18 1.09 1.76
C LEU A 40 18.83 0.62 2.34
N TYR A 41 18.87 -0.14 3.44
CA TYR A 41 17.66 -0.69 4.03
C TYR A 41 16.84 0.34 4.81
N GLN A 42 17.42 1.46 5.25
CA GLN A 42 16.62 2.53 5.86
C GLN A 42 15.67 3.13 4.82
N ASP A 43 16.22 3.60 3.71
CA ASP A 43 15.45 4.24 2.65
C ASP A 43 14.49 3.25 1.99
N TYR A 44 14.96 2.01 1.77
CA TYR A 44 14.11 0.96 1.20
C TYR A 44 12.95 0.57 2.13
N ASN A 45 13.18 0.42 3.43
CA ASN A 45 12.10 0.06 4.37
C ASN A 45 11.01 1.14 4.41
N GLU A 46 11.39 2.41 4.35
CA GLU A 46 10.44 3.51 4.28
C GLU A 46 9.66 3.52 2.95
N ALA A 47 10.37 3.35 1.83
CA ALA A 47 9.74 3.25 0.51
C ALA A 47 8.78 2.06 0.43
N PHE A 48 9.15 0.92 0.99
CA PHE A 48 8.33 -0.29 1.04
C PHE A 48 7.04 -0.06 1.86
N ALA A 49 7.14 0.54 3.04
CA ALA A 49 5.97 0.83 3.87
C ALA A 49 4.97 1.77 3.16
N LYS A 50 5.47 2.80 2.47
CA LYS A 50 4.64 3.71 1.65
C LYS A 50 3.97 2.97 0.50
N TYR A 51 4.74 2.20 -0.26
CA TYR A 51 4.22 1.39 -1.36
C TYR A 51 3.14 0.40 -0.89
N TRP A 52 3.38 -0.28 0.23
CA TRP A 52 2.46 -1.28 0.75
C TRP A 52 1.14 -0.64 1.19
N LYS A 53 1.21 0.46 1.93
CA LYS A 53 0.03 1.23 2.33
C LYS A 53 -0.78 1.71 1.14
N ALA A 54 -0.13 2.18 0.07
CA ALA A 54 -0.81 2.58 -1.15
C ALA A 54 -1.47 1.40 -1.87
N LYS A 55 -0.88 0.20 -1.78
CA LYS A 55 -1.35 -1.00 -2.47
C LYS A 55 -2.47 -1.73 -1.73
N THR A 56 -2.37 -1.85 -0.41
CA THR A 56 -3.29 -2.69 0.39
C THR A 56 -4.09 -1.91 1.42
N GLY A 57 -3.66 -0.70 1.77
CA GLY A 57 -4.22 0.06 2.89
C GLY A 57 -3.60 -0.28 4.25
N ASP A 58 -2.78 -1.33 4.33
CA ASP A 58 -2.18 -1.76 5.59
C ASP A 58 -1.04 -0.85 6.02
N ASN A 59 -0.87 -0.70 7.34
CA ASN A 59 0.32 -0.05 7.89
C ASN A 59 1.38 -1.12 8.14
N VAL A 60 2.55 -0.97 7.51
CA VAL A 60 3.69 -1.86 7.74
C VAL A 60 4.77 -1.12 8.53
N LYS A 61 5.23 -1.75 9.61
CA LYS A 61 6.41 -1.34 10.36
C LYS A 61 7.53 -2.36 10.16
N VAL A 62 8.66 -1.93 9.59
CA VAL A 62 9.83 -2.80 9.40
C VAL A 62 10.85 -2.52 10.51
N GLN A 63 11.20 -3.57 11.26
CA GLN A 63 12.24 -3.55 12.29
C GLN A 63 13.48 -4.25 11.73
N ALA A 64 14.70 -3.75 12.02
CA ALA A 64 15.93 -4.44 11.63
C ALA A 64 16.42 -5.33 12.78
N SER A 65 16.80 -6.58 12.48
CA SER A 65 17.32 -7.53 13.48
C SER A 65 18.62 -7.03 14.14
N HIS A 66 19.42 -6.26 13.41
CA HIS A 66 20.64 -5.62 13.91
C HIS A 66 20.28 -4.28 14.57
N GLY A 67 19.59 -4.33 15.71
CA GLY A 67 19.10 -3.20 16.50
C GLY A 67 20.20 -2.34 17.16
N GLY A 68 21.21 -1.90 16.41
CA GLY A 68 22.25 -0.99 16.90
C GLY A 68 23.63 -1.59 17.17
N SER A 69 23.91 -2.86 16.85
CA SER A 69 25.29 -3.39 17.01
C SER A 69 26.34 -2.57 16.22
N GLY A 70 26.00 -2.08 15.02
CA GLY A 70 26.84 -1.13 14.29
C GLY A 70 26.95 0.29 14.92
N LYS A 71 26.02 0.68 15.81
CA LYS A 71 26.12 1.89 16.65
C LYS A 71 26.96 1.67 17.91
N GLN A 72 27.03 0.44 18.44
CA GLN A 72 27.95 0.11 19.53
C GLN A 72 29.40 -0.04 19.05
N ALA A 73 29.60 -0.29 17.75
CA ALA A 73 30.91 -0.44 17.14
C ALA A 73 31.58 0.88 16.69
N ARG A 74 30.92 2.04 16.84
CA ARG A 74 31.47 3.36 16.50
C ARG A 74 31.50 4.29 17.70
#